data_AF-A0A5C7P178-F1
#
_entry.id   AF-A0A5C7P178-F1
#
_cell.length_a   1.000
_cell.length_b   1.000
_cell.length_c   1.000
_cell.angle_alpha   90.00
_cell.angle_beta   90.00
_cell.angle_gamma   90.00
#
_symmetry.space_group_name_H-M   'P 1'
#
loop_
_entity.id
_entity.type
_entity.pdbx_description
1 polymer ?
#
loop_
_entity_poly.entity_id
_entity_poly.type
_entity_poly.pdbx_seq_one_letter_code
_entity_poly.pdbx_strand_id
1 'polypeptide(L)'
;MHPIVNLLSVPLQEEESRGLFQSRWANLSEGLGAQRLGYNLTELPPGKAMCPFHSHRIEEELFLILEGEGVLRHGTERHPLKPMDLVACPPGGPETAHQILNTGDRP
;
A
#
# COMPACT_ATOMS: atom_id res chain seq x y z
N MET A 1 -22.98 -10.31 -7.08
CA MET A 1 -21.79 -9.81 -6.39
C MET A 1 -21.30 -10.91 -5.47
N HIS A 2 -20.04 -11.34 -5.62
CA HIS A 2 -19.45 -12.37 -4.77
C HIS A 2 -18.56 -11.67 -3.74
N PRO A 3 -18.88 -11.70 -2.44
CA PRO A 3 -18.21 -10.88 -1.43
C PRO A 3 -16.85 -11.45 -0.99
N ILE A 4 -16.25 -12.32 -1.80
CA ILE A 4 -15.01 -13.03 -1.49
C ILE A 4 -14.15 -13.04 -2.75
N VAL A 5 -12.86 -12.77 -2.58
CA VAL A 5 -11.84 -12.99 -3.61
C VAL A 5 -10.62 -13.60 -2.94
N ASN A 6 -9.95 -14.53 -3.63
CA ASN A 6 -8.68 -15.06 -3.16
C ASN A 6 -7.56 -14.21 -3.76
N LEU A 7 -6.69 -13.63 -2.91
CA LEU A 7 -5.61 -12.74 -3.35
C LEU A 7 -4.64 -13.41 -4.33
N LEU A 8 -4.43 -14.73 -4.25
CA LEU A 8 -3.58 -15.49 -5.18
C LEU A 8 -4.16 -15.61 -6.59
N SER A 9 -5.43 -15.24 -6.78
CA SER A 9 -6.12 -15.28 -8.07
C SER A 9 -6.39 -13.91 -8.67
N VAL A 10 -5.96 -12.83 -7.99
CA VAL A 10 -6.18 -11.46 -8.43
C VAL A 10 -5.14 -11.08 -9.49
N PRO A 11 -5.55 -10.76 -10.73
CA PRO A 11 -4.62 -10.21 -11.71
C PRO A 11 -4.27 -8.77 -11.34
N LEU A 12 -2.96 -8.49 -11.21
CA LEU A 12 -2.47 -7.13 -10.98
C LEU A 12 -2.21 -6.42 -12.29
N GLN A 13 -2.60 -5.15 -12.34
CA GLN A 13 -2.34 -4.25 -13.46
C GLN A 13 -1.07 -3.45 -13.17
N GLU A 14 -0.15 -3.41 -14.13
CA GLU A 14 1.04 -2.57 -14.01
C GLU A 14 0.71 -1.12 -14.31
N GLU A 15 1.16 -0.22 -13.44
CA GLU A 15 1.07 1.21 -13.67
C GLU A 15 2.30 1.74 -14.41
N GLU A 16 2.11 2.80 -15.20
CA GLU A 16 3.20 3.49 -15.88
C GLU A 16 4.21 4.02 -14.85
N SER A 17 5.49 3.65 -15.01
CA SER A 17 6.57 4.08 -14.14
C SER A 17 6.79 5.60 -14.23
N ARG A 18 6.81 6.28 -13.08
CA ARG A 18 7.09 7.71 -12.94
C ARG A 18 8.24 7.92 -11.95
N GLY A 19 9.45 7.60 -12.39
CA GLY A 19 10.66 7.75 -11.58
C GLY A 19 10.65 6.78 -10.39
N LEU A 20 10.49 7.32 -9.18
CA LEU A 20 10.39 6.52 -7.95
C LEU A 20 9.07 5.74 -7.87
N PHE A 21 8.03 6.21 -8.55
CA PHE A 21 6.68 5.67 -8.40
C PHE A 21 6.40 4.62 -9.45
N GLN A 22 6.16 3.39 -9.00
CA GLN A 22 5.75 2.27 -9.84
C GLN A 22 5.18 1.18 -8.95
N SER A 23 4.07 0.58 -9.39
CA SER A 23 3.35 -0.48 -8.69
C SER A 23 2.66 -1.39 -9.69
N ARG A 24 2.44 -2.63 -9.27
CA ARG A 24 1.39 -3.48 -9.85
C ARG A 24 0.26 -3.53 -8.84
N TRP A 25 -0.96 -3.20 -9.23
CA TRP A 25 -2.08 -3.10 -8.28
C TRP A 25 -3.41 -3.60 -8.85
N ALA A 26 -4.32 -3.91 -7.93
CA ALA A 26 -5.71 -4.21 -8.25
C ALA A 26 -6.63 -3.56 -7.21
N ASN A 27 -7.61 -2.78 -7.68
CA ASN A 27 -8.71 -2.32 -6.84
C ASN A 27 -9.72 -3.45 -6.64
N LEU A 28 -9.98 -3.81 -5.38
CA LEU A 28 -10.88 -4.91 -5.00
C LEU A 28 -12.21 -4.41 -4.41
N SER A 29 -12.33 -3.10 -4.18
CA SER A 29 -13.44 -2.50 -3.43
C SER A 29 -14.78 -2.71 -4.12
N GLU A 30 -14.89 -2.27 -5.39
CA GLU A 30 -16.13 -2.33 -6.16
C GLU A 30 -16.58 -3.78 -6.41
N GLY A 31 -15.65 -4.66 -6.79
CA GLY A 31 -15.93 -6.07 -7.06
C GLY A 31 -16.47 -6.84 -5.85
N LEU A 32 -16.04 -6.46 -4.64
CA LEU A 32 -16.50 -7.03 -3.38
C LEU A 32 -17.72 -6.33 -2.78
N GLY A 33 -18.16 -5.20 -3.34
CA GLY A 33 -19.29 -4.42 -2.82
C GLY A 33 -18.97 -3.54 -1.62
N ALA A 34 -17.71 -3.14 -1.46
CA ALA A 34 -17.30 -2.23 -0.40
C ALA A 34 -17.95 -0.85 -0.58
N GLN A 35 -18.42 -0.25 0.51
CA GLN A 35 -19.11 1.06 0.46
C GLN A 35 -18.35 2.17 1.19
N ARG A 36 -17.52 1.81 2.17
CA ARG A 36 -16.89 2.79 3.08
C ARG A 36 -15.40 2.58 3.28
N LEU A 37 -14.87 1.44 2.83
CA LEU A 37 -13.46 1.07 3.00
C LEU A 37 -12.92 0.64 1.65
N GLY A 38 -11.76 1.19 1.28
CA GLY A 38 -11.02 0.80 0.09
C GLY A 38 -10.21 -0.47 0.36
N TYR A 39 -10.24 -1.40 -0.60
CA TYR A 39 -9.42 -2.60 -0.62
C TYR A 39 -8.60 -2.59 -1.90
N ASN A 40 -7.30 -2.78 -1.77
CA ASN A 40 -6.44 -3.05 -2.91
C ASN A 40 -5.39 -4.11 -2.54
N LEU A 41 -4.88 -4.77 -3.58
CA LEU A 41 -3.63 -5.52 -3.50
C LEU A 41 -2.61 -4.75 -4.31
N THR A 42 -1.44 -4.50 -3.72
CA THR A 42 -0.35 -3.73 -4.33
C THR A 42 0.96 -4.47 -4.15
N GLU A 43 1.71 -4.61 -5.24
CA GLU A 43 3.09 -5.08 -5.27
C GLU A 43 4.01 -3.93 -5.74
N LEU A 44 5.16 -3.78 -5.08
CA LEU A 44 6.12 -2.71 -5.36
C LEU A 44 7.40 -3.31 -5.91
N PRO A 45 7.87 -2.95 -7.13
CA PRO A 45 9.19 -3.40 -7.57
C PRO A 45 10.31 -2.92 -6.63
N PRO A 46 11.48 -3.60 -6.61
CA PRO A 46 12.64 -3.18 -5.83
C PRO A 46 12.99 -1.71 -6.02
N GLY A 47 13.16 -0.97 -4.92
CA GLY A 47 13.50 0.44 -4.92
C GLY A 47 12.36 1.39 -5.33
N LYS A 48 11.11 0.91 -5.39
CA LYS A 48 9.94 1.71 -5.77
C LYS A 48 8.99 1.96 -4.60
N ALA A 49 8.21 3.03 -4.75
CA ALA A 49 7.08 3.36 -3.88
C ALA A 49 5.81 3.44 -4.73
N MET A 50 4.63 3.23 -4.12
CA MET A 50 3.36 3.39 -4.83
C MET A 50 3.05 4.87 -5.10
N CYS A 51 3.18 5.69 -4.06
CA CYS A 51 2.68 7.06 -4.04
C CYS A 51 3.69 8.02 -3.38
N PRO A 52 3.53 9.34 -3.59
CA PRO A 52 4.31 10.36 -2.87
C PRO A 52 4.12 10.26 -1.34
N PHE A 53 5.03 10.86 -0.59
CA PHE A 53 4.86 11.02 0.86
C PHE A 53 3.69 11.97 1.15
N HIS A 54 2.63 11.47 1.79
CA HIS A 54 1.35 12.17 1.89
C HIS A 54 0.59 11.81 3.17
N SER A 55 -0.42 12.59 3.53
CA SER A 55 -1.39 12.25 4.60
C SER A 55 -2.80 12.47 4.13
N HIS A 56 -3.70 11.64 4.65
CA HIS A 56 -5.14 11.81 4.47
C HIS A 56 -5.70 12.75 5.54
N ARG A 57 -6.69 13.56 5.16
CA ARG A 57 -7.33 14.53 6.08
C ARG A 57 -8.56 13.98 6.78
N ILE A 58 -9.15 12.91 6.24
CA ILE A 58 -10.45 12.40 6.68
C ILE A 58 -10.38 10.89 6.86
N GLU A 59 -9.82 10.18 5.89
CA GLU A 59 -9.82 8.72 5.85
C GLU A 59 -8.59 8.13 6.54
N GLU A 60 -8.80 7.06 7.30
CA GLU A 60 -7.71 6.18 7.73
C GLU A 60 -7.22 5.34 6.55
N GLU A 61 -5.94 5.00 6.56
CA GLU A 61 -5.38 3.98 5.67
C GLU A 61 -4.67 2.91 6.49
N LEU A 62 -4.74 1.66 6.02
CA LEU A 62 -4.13 0.52 6.69
C LEU A 62 -3.41 -0.34 5.66
N PHE A 63 -2.21 -0.79 6.02
CA PHE A 63 -1.45 -1.76 5.24
C PHE A 63 -1.22 -3.01 6.08
N LEU A 64 -1.45 -4.18 5.47
CA LEU A 64 -0.93 -5.45 5.96
C LEU A 64 0.17 -5.89 5.01
N ILE A 65 1.39 -6.02 5.51
CA ILE A 65 2.51 -6.48 4.70
C ILE A 65 2.40 -7.99 4.55
N LEU A 66 2.08 -8.47 3.35
CA LEU A 66 1.90 -9.90 3.10
C LEU A 66 3.22 -10.63 2.93
N GLU A 67 4.17 -10.00 2.24
CA GLU A 67 5.47 -10.56 1.89
C GLU A 67 6.51 -9.44 1.65
N GLY A 68 7.77 -9.84 1.46
CA GLY A 68 8.86 -8.91 1.16
C GLY A 68 9.41 -8.16 2.39
N GLU A 69 10.19 -7.11 2.11
CA GLU A 69 10.81 -6.24 3.09
C GLU A 69 10.86 -4.80 2.57
N GLY A 70 10.74 -3.83 3.48
CA GLY A 70 10.66 -2.43 3.10
C GLY A 70 10.87 -1.49 4.27
N VAL A 71 10.63 -0.21 4.01
CA VAL A 71 10.64 0.83 5.03
C VAL A 71 9.37 1.66 4.93
N LEU A 72 8.64 1.75 6.04
CA LEU A 72 7.63 2.78 6.26
C LEU A 72 8.34 4.05 6.70
N ARG A 73 8.15 5.13 5.96
CA ARG A 73 8.36 6.49 6.49
C ARG A 73 7.04 6.96 7.07
N HIS A 74 7.00 7.35 8.35
CA HIS A 74 5.82 7.88 9.02
C HIS A 74 6.21 9.15 9.79
N GLY A 75 5.67 10.30 9.38
CA GLY A 75 6.14 11.61 9.81
C GLY A 75 7.64 11.79 9.54
N THR A 76 8.41 12.01 10.60
CA THR A 76 9.88 12.12 10.53
C THR A 76 10.59 10.78 10.75
N GLU A 77 9.86 9.75 11.15
CA GLU A 77 10.41 8.45 11.53
C GLU A 77 10.45 7.47 10.35
N ARG A 78 11.30 6.46 10.48
CA ARG A 78 11.45 5.35 9.53
C ARG A 78 11.46 4.03 10.28
N HIS A 79 10.60 3.11 9.86
CA HIS A 79 10.42 1.81 10.48
C HIS A 79 10.66 0.72 9.43
N PRO A 80 11.54 -0.26 9.69
CA PRO A 80 11.64 -1.44 8.82
C PRO A 80 10.33 -2.23 8.89
N LEU A 81 9.90 -2.75 7.75
CA LEU A 81 8.71 -3.57 7.59
C LEU A 81 9.10 -5.01 7.29
N LYS A 82 8.34 -5.95 7.84
CA LYS A 82 8.44 -7.39 7.57
C LYS A 82 7.04 -8.00 7.38
N PRO A 83 6.95 -9.24 6.86
CA PRO A 83 5.67 -9.89 6.68
C PRO A 83 4.87 -9.99 7.98
N MET A 84 3.56 -9.81 7.84
CA MET A 84 2.56 -9.76 8.91
C MET A 84 2.63 -8.54 9.84
N ASP A 85 3.41 -7.52 9.50
CA ASP A 85 3.28 -6.21 10.14
C ASP A 85 1.98 -5.52 9.67
N LEU A 86 1.27 -4.91 10.63
CA LEU A 86 0.09 -4.08 10.39
C LEU A 86 0.47 -2.62 10.60
N VAL A 87 0.25 -1.79 9.58
CA VAL A 87 0.51 -0.35 9.61
C VAL A 87 -0.82 0.38 9.67
N ALA A 88 -0.96 1.27 10.64
CA ALA A 88 -2.06 2.22 10.69
C ALA A 88 -1.57 3.62 10.27
N CYS A 89 -2.34 4.29 9.42
CA CYS A 89 -2.11 5.64 8.95
C CYS A 89 -3.31 6.52 9.32
N PRO A 90 -3.29 7.18 10.49
CA PRO A 90 -4.40 8.02 10.93
C PRO A 90 -4.56 9.30 10.10
N PRO A 91 -5.76 9.91 10.06
CA PRO A 91 -5.96 11.19 9.41
C PRO A 91 -5.17 12.27 10.16
N GLY A 92 -4.58 13.21 9.43
CA GLY A 92 -3.76 14.24 10.06
C GLY A 92 -2.96 15.10 9.08
N GLY A 93 -1.96 15.77 9.63
CA GLY A 93 -1.02 16.62 8.92
C GLY A 93 0.28 15.91 8.56
N PRO A 94 1.39 16.65 8.43
CA PRO A 94 2.71 16.09 8.13
C PRO A 94 3.19 15.02 9.14
N GLU A 95 2.69 15.04 10.37
CA GLU A 95 3.03 14.12 11.45
C GLU A 95 2.49 12.70 11.22
N THR A 96 1.39 12.54 10.47
CA THR A 96 0.85 11.25 10.06
C THR A 96 1.14 10.92 8.60
N ALA A 97 1.89 11.79 7.91
CA ALA A 97 2.24 11.56 6.52
C ALA A 97 3.07 10.29 6.40
N HIS A 98 2.80 9.50 5.38
CA HIS A 98 3.37 8.18 5.22
C HIS A 98 3.74 7.85 3.79
N GLN A 99 4.69 6.92 3.65
CA GLN A 99 5.10 6.33 2.39
C GLN A 99 5.80 4.99 2.68
N ILE A 100 5.48 3.97 1.88
CA ILE A 100 6.20 2.70 1.90
C ILE A 100 7.15 2.65 0.70
N LEU A 101 8.40 2.31 0.96
CA LEU A 101 9.43 2.06 -0.03
C LEU A 101 9.85 0.59 0.06
N ASN A 102 9.81 -0.12 -1.07
CA ASN A 102 10.44 -1.43 -1.14
C ASN A 102 11.97 -1.25 -1.16
N THR A 103 12.64 -1.74 -0.12
CA THR A 103 14.10 -1.70 0.02
C THR A 103 14.76 -3.06 -0.18
N GLY A 104 13.98 -4.10 -0.46
CA GLY A 104 14.46 -5.43 -0.77
C GLY A 104 14.83 -5.62 -2.24
N ASP A 105 15.09 -6.87 -2.61
CA ASP A 105 15.53 -7.28 -3.95
C ASP A 105 14.43 -7.95 -4.79
N ARG A 106 13.24 -8.11 -4.23
CA ARG A 106 12.06 -8.71 -4.86
C ARG A 106 10.83 -7.81 -4.70
N PRO A 107 9.81 -7.96 -5.57
CA PRO A 107 8.54 -7.26 -5.43
C PRO A 107 7.83 -7.49 -4.10
#